data_AF-A0A812WGK7-F1
#
_entry.id   AF-A0A812WGK7-F1
#
_cell.length_a   1.000
_cell.length_b   1.000
_cell.length_c   1.000
_cell.angle_alpha   90.00
_cell.angle_beta   90.00
_cell.angle_gamma   90.00
#
_symmetry.space_group_name_H-M   'P 1'
#
loop_
_entity.id
_entity.type
_entity.pdbx_description
1 polymer ?
#
loop_
_entity_poly.entity_id
_entity_poly.type
_entity_poly.pdbx_seq_one_letter_code
_entity_poly.pdbx_strand_id
1 'polypeptide(L)'
;MQPLVYLAVRGWLGWIQFVERSKRAFLNSSLVLVAAGAVHCWAVVYSLFVAVHTRAMRHSGYHQGSAEQLPQSVALTETLAVSSLWVWLIAGFTTAAVRMLDEDADGLPLGMEDLKWGPILRFIRSPFLHSALGHAHSVSCVGLFVSIIFLCATMAAMKGGITVCESCLAIVAIGFAVPHMVLAGRRLSESVDRALSEILPADSFEAAAAEAAAAGPQLCVILSLADAPGHAYWWQNIVYTMASMAFVAAVVACGRSPSKSANVPLPPEKAETLVCLLLDAMTALCIVLSYPHLNTWLLRIAVVAVIACAVAAQHSPVREIYLDWLEPIFVIRSDSHKRLPHGQRQLLRQIAWVASILCATVALWDIALHPLAAAQGKGAETAGQAIKTE
;
A
#
# COMPACT_ATOMS: atom_id res chain seq x y z
N MET A 1 -5.61 -8.91 -10.07
CA MET A 1 -4.24 -9.49 -10.08
C MET A 1 -3.24 -8.62 -9.31
N GLN A 2 -3.12 -7.33 -9.62
CA GLN A 2 -2.11 -6.44 -9.01
C GLN A 2 -2.18 -6.30 -7.46
N PRO A 3 -3.36 -6.20 -6.81
CA PRO A 3 -3.42 -6.12 -5.35
C PRO A 3 -2.95 -7.38 -4.63
N LEU A 4 -3.15 -8.57 -5.22
CA LEU A 4 -2.73 -9.83 -4.62
C LEU A 4 -1.22 -10.00 -4.64
N VAL A 5 -0.56 -9.61 -5.75
CA VAL A 5 0.90 -9.59 -5.83
C VAL A 5 1.47 -8.61 -4.81
N TYR A 6 0.88 -7.43 -4.68
CA TYR A 6 1.25 -6.45 -3.67
C TYR A 6 1.12 -7.01 -2.25
N LEU A 7 -0.01 -7.62 -1.89
CA LEU A 7 -0.22 -8.22 -0.57
C LEU A 7 0.74 -9.39 -0.31
N ALA A 8 1.06 -10.17 -1.32
CA ALA A 8 1.99 -11.29 -1.20
C ALA A 8 3.43 -10.81 -0.94
N VAL A 9 3.91 -9.79 -1.68
CA VAL A 9 5.22 -9.17 -1.46
C VAL A 9 5.26 -8.47 -0.09
N ARG A 10 4.20 -7.74 0.26
CA ARG A 10 4.07 -7.08 1.57
C ARG A 10 4.09 -8.08 2.73
N GLY A 11 3.33 -9.17 2.63
CA GLY A 11 3.30 -10.23 3.62
C GLY A 11 4.65 -10.95 3.75
N TRP A 12 5.33 -11.20 2.63
CA TRP A 12 6.69 -11.76 2.63
C TRP A 12 7.69 -10.83 3.32
N LEU A 13 7.70 -9.54 2.98
CA LEU A 13 8.53 -8.55 3.66
C LEU A 13 8.20 -8.50 5.15
N GLY A 14 6.93 -8.40 5.52
CA GLY A 14 6.49 -8.41 6.92
C GLY A 14 6.92 -9.66 7.69
N TRP A 15 6.93 -10.82 7.04
CA TRP A 15 7.44 -12.06 7.62
C TRP A 15 8.96 -12.02 7.85
N ILE A 16 9.74 -11.56 6.87
CA ILE A 16 11.19 -11.37 7.05
C ILE A 16 11.45 -10.38 8.19
N GLN A 17 10.68 -9.29 8.25
CA GLN A 17 10.78 -8.33 9.34
C GLN A 17 10.54 -8.98 10.71
N PHE A 18 9.57 -9.88 10.79
CA PHE A 18 9.24 -10.63 12.01
C PHE A 18 10.37 -11.59 12.43
N VAL A 19 10.95 -12.33 11.49
CA VAL A 19 12.00 -13.31 11.75
C VAL A 19 13.29 -12.62 12.18
N GLU A 20 13.68 -11.55 11.48
CA GLU A 20 14.95 -10.86 11.70
C GLU A 20 14.91 -9.79 12.79
N ARG A 21 13.73 -9.50 13.37
CA ARG A 21 13.56 -8.47 14.43
C ARG A 21 14.48 -8.62 15.65
N SER A 22 15.02 -9.81 15.88
CA SER A 22 15.91 -10.10 17.01
C SER A 22 17.35 -9.65 16.74
N LYS A 23 17.76 -9.60 15.46
CA LYS A 23 19.13 -9.35 15.00
C LYS A 23 19.28 -8.00 14.29
N ARG A 24 18.29 -7.61 13.49
CA ARG A 24 18.30 -6.40 12.67
C ARG A 24 17.14 -5.48 13.05
N ALA A 25 17.31 -4.19 12.79
CA ALA A 25 16.35 -3.13 13.03
C ALA A 25 16.10 -2.32 11.75
N PHE A 26 14.90 -1.76 11.62
CA PHE A 26 14.41 -1.24 10.35
C PHE A 26 14.64 0.25 10.25
N LEU A 27 15.37 0.68 9.21
CA LEU A 27 15.59 2.10 8.96
C LEU A 27 14.23 2.78 8.72
N ASN A 28 13.84 3.63 9.64
CA ASN A 28 12.70 4.52 9.46
C ASN A 28 13.22 5.87 8.96
N SER A 29 13.25 6.05 7.65
CA SER A 29 13.66 7.31 7.01
C SER A 29 12.59 7.80 6.05
N SER A 30 12.48 9.12 5.91
CA SER A 30 11.59 9.76 4.93
C SER A 30 11.76 9.22 3.50
N LEU A 31 12.97 8.85 3.07
CA LEU A 31 13.21 8.26 1.75
C LEU A 31 12.51 6.91 1.59
N VAL A 32 12.69 6.02 2.58
CA VAL A 32 12.07 4.69 2.56
C VAL A 32 10.56 4.81 2.67
N LEU A 33 10.06 5.72 3.51
CA LEU A 33 8.62 5.96 3.69
C LEU A 33 7.97 6.53 2.42
N VAL A 34 8.63 7.44 1.69
CA VAL A 34 8.12 7.97 0.42
C VAL A 34 8.16 6.89 -0.68
N ALA A 35 9.27 6.14 -0.77
CA ALA A 35 9.42 5.08 -1.77
C ALA A 35 8.44 3.92 -1.55
N ALA A 36 8.28 3.42 -0.32
CA ALA A 36 7.29 2.40 0.03
C ALA A 36 5.86 2.96 -0.04
N GLY A 37 5.69 4.21 0.39
CA GLY A 37 4.44 4.96 0.33
C GLY A 37 3.84 5.00 -1.07
N ALA A 38 4.65 5.20 -2.12
CA ALA A 38 4.18 5.16 -3.50
C ALA A 38 3.54 3.80 -3.88
N VAL A 39 4.12 2.67 -3.45
CA VAL A 39 3.53 1.34 -3.68
C VAL A 39 2.22 1.18 -2.93
N HIS A 40 2.18 1.64 -1.68
CA HIS A 40 0.97 1.64 -0.88
C HIS A 40 -0.13 2.53 -1.50
N CYS A 41 0.23 3.71 -2.02
CA CYS A 41 -0.67 4.60 -2.75
C CYS A 41 -1.24 3.92 -3.99
N TRP A 42 -0.44 3.15 -4.73
CA TRP A 42 -0.93 2.38 -5.88
C TRP A 42 -2.05 1.40 -5.49
N ALA A 43 -1.89 0.66 -4.38
CA ALA A 43 -2.93 -0.23 -3.88
C ALA A 43 -4.21 0.52 -3.47
N VAL A 44 -4.08 1.70 -2.86
CA VAL A 44 -5.22 2.56 -2.50
C VAL A 44 -5.92 3.11 -3.74
N VAL A 45 -5.16 3.60 -4.73
CA VAL A 45 -5.68 4.07 -6.02
C VAL A 45 -6.46 2.95 -6.73
N TYR A 46 -5.91 1.74 -6.76
CA TYR A 46 -6.61 0.58 -7.33
C TYR A 46 -7.92 0.27 -6.60
N SER A 47 -7.93 0.35 -5.26
CA SER A 47 -9.13 0.15 -4.45
C SER A 47 -10.22 1.20 -4.77
N LEU A 48 -9.81 2.46 -4.94
CA LEU A 48 -10.70 3.54 -5.35
C LEU A 48 -11.22 3.36 -6.77
N PHE A 49 -10.40 2.87 -7.70
CA PHE A 49 -10.87 2.48 -9.03
C PHE A 49 -11.95 1.40 -8.94
N VAL A 50 -11.71 0.34 -8.17
CA VAL A 50 -12.71 -0.72 -7.97
C VAL A 50 -14.02 -0.17 -7.40
N ALA A 51 -13.95 0.73 -6.42
CA ALA A 51 -15.14 1.37 -5.85
C ALA A 51 -15.89 2.23 -6.89
N VAL A 52 -15.19 3.06 -7.65
CA VAL A 52 -15.76 3.91 -8.72
C VAL A 52 -16.43 3.06 -9.80
N HIS A 53 -15.78 1.98 -10.25
CA HIS A 53 -16.35 1.08 -11.25
C HIS A 53 -17.56 0.33 -10.71
N THR A 54 -17.49 -0.20 -9.48
CA THR A 54 -18.61 -0.88 -8.82
C THR A 54 -19.80 0.07 -8.67
N ARG A 55 -19.56 1.34 -8.31
CA ARG A 55 -20.60 2.37 -8.26
C ARG A 55 -21.24 2.63 -9.62
N ALA A 56 -20.44 2.79 -10.66
CA ALA A 56 -20.96 2.98 -12.02
C ALA A 56 -21.85 1.80 -12.44
N MET A 57 -21.42 0.56 -12.15
CA MET A 57 -22.21 -0.64 -12.43
C MET A 57 -23.53 -0.69 -11.65
N ARG A 58 -23.55 -0.24 -10.39
CA ARG A 58 -24.78 -0.18 -9.57
C ARG A 58 -25.82 0.78 -10.14
N HIS A 59 -25.40 1.90 -10.73
CA HIS A 59 -26.33 2.93 -11.19
C HIS A 59 -26.82 2.71 -12.64
N SER A 60 -25.95 2.22 -13.53
CA SER A 60 -26.25 2.12 -14.97
C SER A 60 -26.64 0.72 -15.45
N GLY A 61 -26.56 -0.30 -14.59
CA GLY A 61 -26.78 -1.70 -14.99
C GLY A 61 -25.61 -2.31 -15.78
N TYR A 62 -25.66 -3.63 -16.00
CA TYR A 62 -24.53 -4.43 -16.50
C TYR A 62 -24.33 -4.41 -18.03
N HIS A 63 -25.03 -3.54 -18.77
CA HIS A 63 -25.11 -3.65 -20.24
C HIS A 63 -24.16 -2.68 -20.97
N GLN A 64 -23.31 -3.31 -21.80
CA GLN A 64 -22.55 -2.80 -22.96
C GLN A 64 -22.10 -1.34 -22.92
N GLY A 65 -20.80 -1.15 -22.66
CA GLY A 65 -20.12 0.15 -22.74
C GLY A 65 -19.59 0.70 -21.41
N SER A 66 -19.28 -0.14 -20.42
CA SER A 66 -18.87 0.28 -19.06
C SER A 66 -17.71 1.28 -19.00
N ALA A 67 -16.85 1.34 -20.03
CA ALA A 67 -15.76 2.32 -20.13
C ALA A 67 -16.22 3.69 -20.63
N GLU A 68 -17.28 3.78 -21.44
CA GLU A 68 -17.75 5.03 -22.06
C GLU A 68 -18.59 5.90 -21.10
N GLN A 69 -19.09 5.30 -20.01
CA GLN A 69 -19.92 6.00 -19.01
C GLN A 69 -19.13 6.52 -17.81
N LEU A 70 -17.85 6.17 -17.68
CA LEU A 70 -17.02 6.69 -16.61
C LEU A 70 -16.72 8.18 -16.89
N PRO A 71 -16.77 9.04 -15.87
CA PRO A 71 -16.34 10.42 -16.01
C PRO A 71 -14.93 10.49 -16.61
N GLN A 72 -14.68 11.46 -17.48
CA GLN A 72 -13.34 11.67 -18.07
C GLN A 72 -12.24 11.84 -17.01
N SER A 73 -12.61 12.30 -15.80
CA SER A 73 -11.70 12.37 -14.66
C SER A 73 -11.12 11.01 -14.26
N VAL A 74 -11.83 9.90 -14.47
CA VAL A 74 -11.35 8.53 -14.19
C VAL A 74 -10.19 8.18 -15.13
N ALA A 75 -10.35 8.42 -16.44
CA ALA A 75 -9.31 8.15 -17.44
C ALA A 75 -8.07 9.03 -17.26
N LEU A 76 -8.27 10.31 -16.91
CA LEU A 76 -7.17 11.22 -16.57
C LEU A 76 -6.42 10.75 -15.33
N THR A 77 -7.16 10.29 -14.32
CA THR A 77 -6.56 9.78 -13.08
C THR A 77 -5.84 8.46 -13.30
N GLU A 78 -6.36 7.58 -14.16
CA GLU A 78 -5.70 6.33 -14.54
C GLU A 78 -4.38 6.61 -15.24
N THR A 79 -4.38 7.53 -16.20
CA THR A 79 -3.17 7.95 -16.91
C THR A 79 -2.13 8.49 -15.93
N LEU A 80 -2.54 9.40 -15.04
CA LEU A 80 -1.65 9.97 -14.02
C LEU A 80 -1.08 8.89 -13.09
N ALA A 81 -1.93 7.97 -12.61
CA ALA A 81 -1.52 6.90 -11.72
C ALA A 81 -0.54 5.95 -12.40
N VAL A 82 -0.82 5.52 -13.63
CA VAL A 82 0.04 4.61 -14.41
C VAL A 82 1.38 5.27 -14.72
N SER A 83 1.39 6.53 -15.15
CA SER A 83 2.64 7.28 -15.38
C SER A 83 3.45 7.42 -14.09
N SER A 84 2.79 7.72 -12.96
CA SER A 84 3.45 7.83 -11.66
C SER A 84 4.04 6.49 -11.21
N LEU A 85 3.34 5.38 -11.46
CA LEU A 85 3.84 4.03 -11.17
C LEU A 85 5.07 3.70 -12.01
N TRP A 86 5.06 4.02 -13.31
CA TRP A 86 6.22 3.79 -14.18
C TRP A 86 7.45 4.58 -13.73
N VAL A 87 7.26 5.85 -13.36
CA VAL A 87 8.34 6.67 -12.79
C VAL A 87 8.88 6.03 -11.51
N TRP A 88 8.00 5.55 -10.63
CA TRP A 88 8.41 4.86 -9.41
C TRP A 88 9.16 3.55 -9.69
N LEU A 89 8.67 2.72 -10.62
CA LEU A 89 9.30 1.46 -11.01
C LEU A 89 10.69 1.69 -11.59
N ILE A 90 10.82 2.61 -12.56
CA ILE A 90 12.10 2.93 -13.19
C ILE A 90 13.07 3.45 -12.14
N ALA A 91 12.65 4.40 -11.31
CA ALA A 91 13.50 4.92 -10.23
C ALA A 91 13.92 3.82 -9.24
N GLY A 92 13.01 2.90 -8.89
CA GLY A 92 13.28 1.78 -8.00
C GLY A 92 14.27 0.77 -8.59
N PHE A 93 14.05 0.35 -9.83
CA PHE A 93 14.96 -0.56 -10.53
C PHE A 93 16.33 0.07 -10.77
N THR A 94 16.40 1.34 -11.16
CA THR A 94 17.67 2.05 -11.31
C THR A 94 18.38 2.18 -9.96
N THR A 95 17.67 2.49 -8.87
CA THR A 95 18.26 2.53 -7.52
C THR A 95 18.81 1.17 -7.09
N ALA A 96 18.10 0.08 -7.39
CA ALA A 96 18.57 -1.28 -7.10
C ALA A 96 19.80 -1.64 -7.95
N ALA A 97 19.77 -1.37 -9.25
CA ALA A 97 20.88 -1.64 -10.16
C ALA A 97 22.15 -0.84 -9.80
N VAL A 98 21.99 0.43 -9.43
CA VAL A 98 23.10 1.28 -8.93
C VAL A 98 23.79 0.63 -7.73
N ARG A 99 23.03 0.02 -6.81
CA ARG A 99 23.59 -0.64 -5.63
C ARG A 99 24.34 -1.92 -5.94
N MET A 100 23.76 -2.79 -6.77
CA MET A 100 24.44 -4.03 -7.17
C MET A 100 25.81 -3.74 -7.78
N LEU A 101 25.87 -2.72 -8.65
CA LEU A 101 27.11 -2.32 -9.31
C LEU A 101 28.11 -1.64 -8.36
N ASP A 102 27.66 -1.08 -7.24
CA ASP A 102 28.51 -0.44 -6.25
C ASP A 102 29.16 -1.47 -5.30
N GLU A 103 28.39 -2.47 -4.85
CA GLU A 103 28.88 -3.58 -4.01
C GLU A 103 29.88 -4.47 -4.75
N ASP A 104 29.67 -4.74 -6.04
CA ASP A 104 30.59 -5.53 -6.87
C ASP A 104 31.94 -4.81 -7.12
N ALA A 105 31.97 -3.48 -7.06
CA ALA A 105 33.15 -2.67 -7.36
C ALA A 105 34.19 -2.65 -6.23
N ASP A 106 33.79 -2.92 -4.98
CA ASP A 106 34.69 -2.89 -3.82
C ASP A 106 35.35 -4.26 -3.54
N GLY A 107 34.92 -5.33 -4.22
CA GLY A 107 35.38 -6.71 -3.99
C GLY A 107 36.45 -7.26 -4.94
N LEU A 108 36.78 -6.57 -6.04
CA LEU A 108 37.67 -7.09 -7.09
C LEU A 108 38.88 -6.18 -7.35
N PRO A 109 40.10 -6.73 -7.54
CA PRO A 109 41.25 -5.93 -7.93
C PRO A 109 41.02 -5.35 -9.32
N LEU A 110 40.91 -4.01 -9.40
CA LEU A 110 40.64 -3.26 -10.63
C LEU A 110 41.67 -3.60 -11.72
N GLY A 111 41.20 -4.27 -12.77
CA GLY A 111 41.99 -4.59 -13.97
C GLY A 111 41.96 -3.44 -14.98
N MET A 112 42.85 -3.47 -15.98
CA MET A 112 42.88 -2.45 -17.05
C MET A 112 41.58 -2.37 -17.89
N GLU A 113 40.71 -3.39 -17.82
CA GLU A 113 39.39 -3.38 -18.48
C GLU A 113 38.34 -2.54 -17.73
N ASP A 114 38.51 -2.33 -16.42
CA ASP A 114 37.60 -1.53 -15.56
C ASP A 114 37.75 -0.02 -15.81
N LEU A 115 38.85 0.42 -16.43
CA LEU A 115 39.04 1.81 -16.87
C LEU A 115 37.98 2.24 -17.90
N LYS A 116 37.44 1.31 -18.72
CA LYS A 116 36.37 1.61 -19.68
C LYS A 116 35.03 1.89 -19.00
N TRP A 117 34.79 1.27 -17.84
CA TRP A 117 33.60 1.50 -17.02
C TRP A 117 33.74 2.72 -16.10
N GLY A 118 34.93 3.30 -15.98
CA GLY A 118 35.22 4.47 -15.15
C GLY A 118 34.22 5.64 -15.28
N PRO A 119 33.80 6.06 -16.49
CA PRO A 119 32.80 7.12 -16.64
C PRO A 119 31.41 6.71 -16.14
N ILE A 120 31.03 5.45 -16.36
CA ILE A 120 29.72 4.89 -15.96
C ILE A 120 29.68 4.73 -14.44
N LEU A 121 30.73 4.18 -13.82
CA LEU A 121 30.86 4.05 -12.36
C LEU A 121 30.89 5.43 -11.69
N ARG A 122 31.58 6.42 -12.27
CA ARG A 122 31.54 7.81 -11.78
C ARG A 122 30.14 8.43 -11.88
N PHE A 123 29.38 8.10 -12.92
CA PHE A 123 28.01 8.56 -13.08
C PHE A 123 27.06 7.86 -12.09
N ILE A 124 27.20 6.55 -11.89
CA ILE A 124 26.47 5.74 -10.93
C ILE A 124 26.66 6.26 -9.50
N ARG A 125 27.91 6.56 -9.13
CA ARG A 125 28.28 7.15 -7.82
C ARG A 125 28.01 8.66 -7.74
N SER A 126 27.43 9.28 -8.77
CA SER A 126 27.26 10.73 -8.78
C SER A 126 26.15 11.18 -7.84
N PRO A 127 26.35 12.26 -7.06
CA PRO A 127 25.31 12.79 -6.17
C PRO A 127 24.10 13.31 -6.96
N PHE A 128 24.31 13.68 -8.23
CA PHE A 128 23.25 14.09 -9.14
C PHE A 128 22.26 12.96 -9.43
N LEU A 129 22.76 11.75 -9.74
CA LEU A 129 21.90 10.59 -10.03
C LEU A 129 21.06 10.20 -8.80
N HIS A 130 21.69 10.12 -7.62
CA HIS A 130 20.97 9.81 -6.39
C HIS A 130 19.92 10.87 -6.03
N SER A 131 20.23 12.15 -6.26
CA SER A 131 19.27 13.23 -6.09
C SER A 131 18.10 13.10 -7.08
N ALA A 132 18.36 12.87 -8.36
CA ALA A 132 17.33 12.71 -9.39
C ALA A 132 16.39 11.53 -9.10
N LEU A 133 16.94 10.39 -8.66
CA LEU A 133 16.14 9.22 -8.24
C LEU A 133 15.27 9.53 -7.01
N GLY A 134 15.81 10.24 -6.02
CA GLY A 134 15.05 10.70 -4.86
C GLY A 134 13.90 11.64 -5.22
N HIS A 135 14.12 12.55 -6.17
CA HIS A 135 13.08 13.42 -6.71
C HIS A 135 12.03 12.63 -7.48
N ALA A 136 12.42 11.67 -8.32
CA ALA A 136 11.50 10.81 -9.08
C ALA A 136 10.57 10.02 -8.15
N HIS A 137 11.09 9.45 -7.04
CA HIS A 137 10.26 8.81 -6.02
C HIS A 137 9.29 9.78 -5.33
N SER A 138 9.71 11.02 -5.09
CA SER A 138 8.87 12.03 -4.45
C SER A 138 7.77 12.54 -5.39
N VAL A 139 8.10 12.81 -6.65
CA VAL A 139 7.13 13.22 -7.69
C VAL A 139 6.10 12.13 -7.96
N SER A 140 6.54 10.87 -8.09
CA SER A 140 5.61 9.74 -8.27
C SER A 140 4.67 9.55 -7.08
N CYS A 141 5.17 9.71 -5.85
CA CYS A 141 4.33 9.67 -4.65
C CYS A 141 3.28 10.79 -4.66
N VAL A 142 3.66 12.02 -5.00
CA VAL A 142 2.73 13.16 -5.12
C VAL A 142 1.70 12.92 -6.24
N GLY A 143 2.12 12.42 -7.40
CA GLY A 143 1.21 12.10 -8.51
C GLY A 143 0.16 11.05 -8.12
N LEU A 144 0.56 10.01 -7.39
CA LEU A 144 -0.37 9.01 -6.85
C LEU A 144 -1.28 9.57 -5.76
N PHE A 145 -0.80 10.48 -4.91
CA PHE A 145 -1.65 11.20 -3.96
C PHE A 145 -2.73 12.02 -4.67
N VAL A 146 -2.33 12.81 -5.66
CA VAL A 146 -3.25 13.64 -6.45
C VAL A 146 -4.33 12.75 -7.06
N SER A 147 -3.94 11.58 -7.56
CA SER A 147 -4.86 10.56 -8.07
C SER A 147 -5.88 10.09 -7.02
N ILE A 148 -5.46 9.86 -5.77
CA ILE A 148 -6.38 9.50 -4.67
C ILE A 148 -7.43 10.59 -4.44
N ILE A 149 -7.02 11.86 -4.40
CA ILE A 149 -7.95 12.98 -4.20
C ILE A 149 -8.91 13.13 -5.38
N PHE A 150 -8.42 13.05 -6.61
CA PHE A 150 -9.26 13.11 -7.80
C PHE A 150 -10.28 11.97 -7.85
N LEU A 151 -9.90 10.75 -7.45
CA LEU A 151 -10.84 9.62 -7.38
C LEU A 151 -11.87 9.79 -6.26
N CYS A 152 -11.47 10.28 -5.08
CA CYS A 152 -12.42 10.58 -4.00
C CYS A 152 -13.42 11.65 -4.43
N ALA A 153 -12.94 12.73 -5.08
CA ALA A 153 -13.80 13.80 -5.61
C ALA A 153 -14.71 13.29 -6.74
N THR A 154 -14.18 12.46 -7.63
CA THR A 154 -14.97 11.84 -8.71
C THR A 154 -16.08 10.96 -8.14
N MET A 155 -15.77 10.11 -7.15
CA MET A 155 -16.75 9.28 -6.47
C MET A 155 -17.85 10.12 -5.79
N ALA A 156 -17.50 11.26 -5.20
CA ALA A 156 -18.47 12.19 -4.64
C ALA A 156 -19.34 12.89 -5.69
N ALA A 157 -18.78 13.19 -6.88
CA ALA A 157 -19.46 13.87 -7.97
C ALA A 157 -20.30 12.95 -8.87
N MET A 158 -20.11 11.63 -8.80
CA MET A 158 -20.89 10.65 -9.56
C MET A 158 -22.36 10.64 -9.13
N LYS A 159 -23.26 10.48 -10.10
CA LYS A 159 -24.71 10.33 -9.86
C LYS A 159 -24.99 9.11 -8.97
N GLY A 160 -26.03 9.22 -8.13
CA GLY A 160 -26.42 8.21 -7.15
C GLY A 160 -26.02 8.57 -5.72
N GLY A 161 -26.64 7.89 -4.74
CA GLY A 161 -26.30 8.06 -3.33
C GLY A 161 -24.94 7.44 -3.00
N ILE A 162 -24.12 8.14 -2.22
CA ILE A 162 -22.85 7.61 -1.70
C ILE A 162 -23.15 6.62 -0.58
N THR A 163 -22.56 5.43 -0.61
CA THR A 163 -22.72 4.46 0.49
C THR A 163 -21.81 4.80 1.67
N VAL A 164 -22.09 4.21 2.83
CA VAL A 164 -21.23 4.37 4.01
C VAL A 164 -19.85 3.77 3.74
N CYS A 165 -19.76 2.63 3.06
CA CYS A 165 -18.49 2.00 2.68
C CYS A 165 -17.63 2.91 1.78
N GLU A 166 -18.23 3.54 0.77
CA GLU A 166 -17.55 4.52 -0.11
C GLU A 166 -17.05 5.75 0.68
N SER A 167 -17.87 6.24 1.63
CA SER A 167 -17.50 7.36 2.50
C SER A 167 -16.33 6.99 3.43
N CYS A 168 -16.41 5.82 4.06
CA CYS A 168 -15.38 5.24 4.91
C CYS A 168 -14.07 5.01 4.13
N LEU A 169 -14.17 4.53 2.90
CA LEU A 169 -13.04 4.34 1.98
C LEU A 169 -12.36 5.68 1.69
N ALA A 170 -13.12 6.73 1.37
CA ALA A 170 -12.57 8.06 1.12
C ALA A 170 -11.84 8.61 2.37
N ILE A 171 -12.43 8.44 3.56
CA ILE A 171 -11.81 8.86 4.83
C ILE A 171 -10.47 8.16 5.06
N VAL A 172 -10.42 6.83 4.91
CA VAL A 172 -9.19 6.05 5.11
C VAL A 172 -8.16 6.39 4.03
N ALA A 173 -8.58 6.53 2.77
CA ALA A 173 -7.68 6.89 1.67
C ALA A 173 -7.03 8.26 1.88
N ILE A 174 -7.82 9.28 2.27
CA ILE A 174 -7.29 10.63 2.56
C ILE A 174 -6.40 10.59 3.81
N GLY A 175 -6.83 9.93 4.88
CA GLY A 175 -6.06 9.78 6.11
C GLY A 175 -4.72 9.07 5.89
N PHE A 176 -4.68 8.12 4.95
CA PHE A 176 -3.46 7.47 4.50
C PHE A 176 -2.58 8.39 3.65
N ALA A 177 -3.17 9.09 2.69
CA ALA A 177 -2.43 9.77 1.64
C ALA A 177 -1.82 11.11 2.11
N VAL A 178 -2.48 11.83 3.02
CA VAL A 178 -2.03 13.14 3.51
C VAL A 178 -0.62 13.10 4.15
N PRO A 179 -0.30 12.22 5.12
CA PRO A 179 1.05 12.16 5.69
C PRO A 179 2.14 11.88 4.65
N HIS A 180 1.87 11.00 3.68
CA HIS A 180 2.82 10.64 2.63
C HIS A 180 3.06 11.79 1.64
N MET A 181 2.01 12.52 1.27
CA MET A 181 2.15 13.72 0.44
C MET A 181 2.97 14.79 1.15
N VAL A 182 2.71 15.05 2.43
CA VAL A 182 3.44 16.05 3.20
C VAL A 182 4.93 15.71 3.22
N LEU A 183 5.28 14.44 3.49
CA LEU A 183 6.66 13.98 3.43
C LEU A 183 7.28 14.13 2.04
N ALA A 184 6.57 13.77 0.97
CA ALA A 184 7.07 13.92 -0.39
C ALA A 184 7.25 15.40 -0.78
N GLY A 185 6.30 16.27 -0.41
CA GLY A 185 6.32 17.71 -0.68
C GLY A 185 7.49 18.43 0.00
N ARG A 186 7.79 18.08 1.26
CA ARG A 186 8.96 18.60 1.98
C ARG A 186 10.28 18.27 1.27
N ARG A 187 10.34 17.16 0.54
CA ARG A 187 11.54 16.74 -0.20
C ARG A 187 11.65 17.35 -1.59
N LEU A 188 10.54 17.80 -2.16
CA LEU A 188 10.51 18.45 -3.47
C LEU A 188 10.85 19.94 -3.38
N SER A 189 10.66 20.59 -2.23
CA SER A 189 10.85 22.03 -2.10
C SER A 189 11.27 22.45 -0.69
N GLU A 190 12.40 23.15 -0.60
CA GLU A 190 12.87 23.73 0.67
C GLU A 190 11.90 24.75 1.26
N SER A 191 11.17 25.50 0.43
CA SER A 191 10.19 26.48 0.93
C SER A 191 9.01 25.79 1.59
N VAL A 192 8.56 24.66 1.03
CA VAL A 192 7.52 23.80 1.62
C VAL A 192 8.01 23.19 2.92
N ASP A 193 9.27 22.72 2.96
CA ASP A 193 9.88 22.20 4.19
C ASP A 193 9.92 23.23 5.33
N ARG A 194 10.39 24.45 5.04
CA ARG A 194 10.42 25.55 6.01
C ARG A 194 9.02 25.89 6.52
N ALA A 195 8.05 26.11 5.63
CA ALA A 195 6.68 26.44 6.01
C ALA A 195 6.02 25.35 6.87
N LEU A 196 6.25 24.06 6.56
CA LEU A 196 5.69 22.96 7.34
C LEU A 196 6.42 22.70 8.65
N SER A 197 7.72 23.00 8.72
CA SER A 197 8.51 22.87 9.94
C SER A 197 8.03 23.78 11.08
N GLU A 198 7.37 24.89 10.74
CA GLU A 198 6.73 25.80 11.71
C GLU A 198 5.46 25.21 12.33
N ILE A 199 4.77 24.30 11.62
CA ILE A 199 3.52 23.70 12.07
C ILE A 199 3.79 22.44 12.90
N LEU A 200 4.58 21.50 12.36
CA LEU A 200 4.89 20.22 13.00
C LEU A 200 6.29 19.73 12.60
N PRO A 201 7.03 19.09 13.53
CA PRO A 201 8.34 18.52 13.23
C PRO A 201 8.23 17.36 12.22
N ALA A 202 9.29 17.12 11.44
CA ALA A 202 9.35 16.06 10.42
C ALA A 202 8.98 14.67 11.00
N ASP A 203 9.48 14.36 12.19
CA ASP A 203 9.25 13.13 12.94
C ASP A 203 7.75 12.83 13.14
N SER A 204 6.91 13.88 13.23
CA SER A 204 5.45 13.71 13.35
C SER A 204 4.85 13.13 12.08
N PHE A 205 5.25 13.65 10.91
CA PHE A 205 4.73 13.16 9.64
C PHE A 205 5.31 11.80 9.27
N GLU A 206 6.57 11.52 9.64
CA GLU A 206 7.18 10.20 9.47
C GLU A 206 6.45 9.14 10.31
N ALA A 207 6.13 9.44 11.57
CA ALA A 207 5.39 8.53 12.44
C ALA A 207 3.93 8.32 11.94
N ALA A 208 3.27 9.38 11.48
CA ALA A 208 1.93 9.29 10.92
C ALA A 208 1.89 8.48 9.62
N ALA A 209 2.86 8.68 8.72
CA ALA A 209 2.97 7.94 7.46
C ALA A 209 3.26 6.46 7.69
N ALA A 210 4.15 6.12 8.63
CA ALA A 210 4.43 4.74 9.00
C ALA A 210 3.17 4.03 9.54
N GLU A 211 2.40 4.67 10.42
CA GLU A 211 1.15 4.09 10.95
C GLU A 211 0.09 3.96 9.84
N ALA A 212 -0.05 4.98 9.00
CA ALA A 212 -0.95 4.95 7.85
C ALA A 212 -0.61 3.78 6.90
N ALA A 213 0.67 3.58 6.61
CA ALA A 213 1.15 2.50 5.75
C ALA A 213 0.88 1.10 6.33
N ALA A 214 0.78 0.95 7.66
CA ALA A 214 0.58 -0.33 8.32
C ALA A 214 -0.80 -0.97 8.06
N ALA A 215 -1.87 -0.17 8.04
CA ALA A 215 -3.25 -0.68 7.89
C ALA A 215 -4.07 0.00 6.78
N GLY A 216 -3.69 1.19 6.32
CA GLY A 216 -4.46 1.99 5.36
C GLY A 216 -4.75 1.26 4.05
N PRO A 217 -3.74 0.71 3.35
CA PRO A 217 -3.97 0.01 2.08
C PRO A 217 -4.93 -1.17 2.18
N GLN A 218 -4.81 -1.99 3.23
CA GLN A 218 -5.66 -3.16 3.44
C GLN A 218 -7.11 -2.75 3.74
N LEU A 219 -7.30 -1.75 4.60
CA LEU A 219 -8.61 -1.18 4.90
C LEU A 219 -9.27 -0.59 3.65
N CYS A 220 -8.51 0.11 2.80
CA CYS A 220 -9.03 0.61 1.53
C CYS A 220 -9.53 -0.52 0.62
N VAL A 221 -8.76 -1.60 0.48
CA VAL A 221 -9.19 -2.75 -0.33
C VAL A 221 -10.45 -3.37 0.28
N ILE A 222 -10.48 -3.63 1.59
CA ILE A 222 -11.62 -4.25 2.27
C ILE A 222 -12.88 -3.38 2.08
N LEU A 223 -12.80 -2.08 2.35
CA LEU A 223 -13.93 -1.17 2.23
C LEU A 223 -14.40 -1.01 0.77
N SER A 224 -13.50 -1.11 -0.21
CA SER A 224 -13.87 -1.10 -1.63
C SER A 224 -14.65 -2.35 -2.06
N LEU A 225 -14.46 -3.46 -1.33
CA LEU A 225 -15.12 -4.75 -1.61
C LEU A 225 -16.30 -5.04 -0.68
N ALA A 226 -16.45 -4.31 0.42
CA ALA A 226 -17.49 -4.51 1.42
C ALA A 226 -18.92 -4.36 0.83
N ASP A 227 -19.06 -3.53 -0.21
CA ASP A 227 -20.33 -3.31 -0.92
C ASP A 227 -20.55 -4.27 -2.10
N ALA A 228 -19.63 -5.21 -2.35
CA ALA A 228 -19.72 -6.11 -3.49
C ALA A 228 -20.95 -7.06 -3.42
N PRO A 229 -21.34 -7.63 -2.27
CA PRO A 229 -22.52 -8.49 -2.18
C PRO A 229 -23.86 -7.74 -2.20
N GLY A 230 -23.86 -6.44 -1.95
CA GLY A 230 -25.06 -5.61 -1.83
C GLY A 230 -24.86 -4.43 -0.88
N HIS A 231 -25.94 -3.70 -0.56
CA HIS A 231 -25.87 -2.65 0.45
C HIS A 231 -25.67 -3.27 1.85
N ALA A 232 -24.62 -2.83 2.53
CA ALA A 232 -24.30 -3.26 3.88
C ALA A 232 -25.44 -2.95 4.87
N TYR A 233 -25.68 -3.87 5.80
CA TYR A 233 -26.65 -3.70 6.88
C TYR A 233 -26.24 -2.53 7.79
N TRP A 234 -27.22 -1.92 8.46
CA TRP A 234 -26.98 -0.77 9.35
C TRP A 234 -25.91 -1.03 10.42
N TRP A 235 -25.83 -2.26 10.96
CA TRP A 235 -24.84 -2.62 11.97
C TRP A 235 -23.43 -2.79 11.37
N GLN A 236 -23.32 -3.28 10.12
CA GLN A 236 -22.05 -3.37 9.40
C GLN A 236 -21.50 -1.96 9.13
N ASN A 237 -22.38 -1.03 8.76
CA ASN A 237 -22.03 0.38 8.56
C ASN A 237 -21.43 1.01 9.83
N ILE A 238 -21.96 0.69 11.02
CA ILE A 238 -21.37 1.15 12.30
C ILE A 238 -19.94 0.62 12.46
N VAL A 239 -19.70 -0.66 12.19
CA VAL A 239 -18.37 -1.26 12.30
C VAL A 239 -17.39 -0.61 11.32
N TYR A 240 -17.81 -0.39 10.07
CA TYR A 240 -16.97 0.27 9.05
C TYR A 240 -16.63 1.70 9.44
N THR A 241 -17.60 2.49 9.90
CA THR A 241 -17.36 3.86 10.38
C THR A 241 -16.44 3.87 11.61
N MET A 242 -16.66 2.99 12.57
CA MET A 242 -15.79 2.87 13.75
C MET A 242 -14.35 2.54 13.35
N ALA A 243 -14.14 1.61 12.42
CA ALA A 243 -12.82 1.24 11.94
C ALA A 243 -12.11 2.40 11.23
N SER A 244 -12.80 3.11 10.32
CA SER A 244 -12.26 4.27 9.63
C SER A 244 -11.88 5.40 10.60
N MET A 245 -12.73 5.69 11.59
CA MET A 245 -12.45 6.72 12.59
C MET A 245 -11.31 6.32 13.53
N ALA A 246 -11.27 5.05 13.95
CA ALA A 246 -10.17 4.53 14.78
C ALA A 246 -8.83 4.58 14.03
N PHE A 247 -8.82 4.24 12.74
CA PHE A 247 -7.64 4.36 11.88
C PHE A 247 -7.12 5.80 11.83
N VAL A 248 -7.98 6.78 11.51
CA VAL A 248 -7.58 8.19 11.45
C VAL A 248 -7.10 8.68 12.82
N ALA A 249 -7.79 8.30 13.90
CA ALA A 249 -7.39 8.66 15.26
C ALA A 249 -6.01 8.09 15.63
N ALA A 250 -5.70 6.84 15.24
CA ALA A 250 -4.39 6.25 15.45
C ALA A 250 -3.29 6.95 14.65
N VAL A 251 -3.54 7.28 13.38
CA VAL A 251 -2.60 8.06 12.54
C VAL A 251 -2.30 9.42 13.16
N VAL A 252 -3.34 10.15 13.59
CA VAL A 252 -3.18 11.46 14.24
C VAL A 252 -2.45 11.35 15.58
N ALA A 253 -2.75 10.33 16.39
CA ALA A 253 -2.08 10.10 17.66
C ALA A 253 -0.59 9.75 17.47
N CYS A 254 -0.27 8.92 16.49
CA CYS A 254 1.11 8.60 16.11
C CYS A 254 1.86 9.84 15.61
N GLY A 255 1.19 10.72 14.87
CA GLY A 255 1.78 11.99 14.45
C GLY A 255 2.04 12.95 15.61
N ARG A 256 1.09 13.10 16.54
CA ARG A 256 1.25 13.97 17.72
C ARG A 256 2.25 13.47 18.74
N SER A 257 2.47 12.16 18.79
CA SER A 257 3.35 11.51 19.76
C SER A 257 4.23 10.48 19.05
N PRO A 258 5.27 10.91 18.32
CA PRO A 258 6.10 10.00 17.54
C PRO A 258 6.69 8.87 18.41
N SER A 259 6.59 7.64 17.91
CA SER A 259 7.00 6.42 18.64
C SER A 259 8.49 6.14 18.58
N LYS A 260 9.18 6.82 17.67
CA LYS A 260 10.59 6.67 17.34
C LYS A 260 11.14 8.08 17.06
N SER A 261 12.35 8.38 17.50
CA SER A 261 13.09 9.51 16.94
C SER A 261 13.44 9.21 15.48
N ALA A 262 13.45 10.25 14.63
CA ALA A 262 13.78 10.10 13.22
C ALA A 262 15.13 9.38 13.02
N ASN A 263 15.21 8.57 11.95
CA ASN A 263 16.40 7.79 11.57
C ASN A 263 16.87 6.75 12.61
N VAL A 264 16.06 6.41 13.63
CA VAL A 264 16.42 5.34 14.56
C VAL A 264 15.89 3.99 14.07
N PRO A 265 16.78 3.01 13.83
CA PRO A 265 16.35 1.70 13.42
C PRO A 265 15.76 0.97 14.63
N LEU A 266 14.45 0.69 14.60
CA LEU A 266 13.75 -0.03 15.66
C LEU A 266 13.00 -1.23 15.08
N PRO A 267 13.00 -2.39 15.76
CA PRO A 267 12.20 -3.53 15.32
C PRO A 267 10.71 -3.18 15.33
N PRO A 268 9.88 -3.74 14.44
CA PRO A 268 8.44 -3.59 14.51
C PRO A 268 7.91 -4.22 15.81
N GLU A 269 6.78 -3.73 16.28
CA GLU A 269 6.12 -4.36 17.42
C GLU A 269 5.56 -5.73 17.03
N LYS A 270 5.71 -6.74 17.89
CA LYS A 270 5.24 -8.10 17.57
C LYS A 270 3.75 -8.14 17.23
N ALA A 271 2.95 -7.40 18.00
CA ALA A 271 1.52 -7.28 17.81
C ALA A 271 1.18 -6.60 16.47
N GLU A 272 1.86 -5.49 16.16
CA GLU A 272 1.70 -4.77 14.89
C GLU A 272 1.98 -5.67 13.68
N THR A 273 3.11 -6.40 13.69
CA THR A 273 3.43 -7.33 12.59
C THR A 273 2.39 -8.43 12.44
N LEU A 274 1.92 -9.01 13.57
CA LEU A 274 0.90 -10.05 13.54
C LEU A 274 -0.43 -9.52 12.97
N VAL A 275 -0.86 -8.33 13.41
CA VAL A 275 -2.09 -7.68 12.92
C VAL A 275 -1.97 -7.38 11.43
N CYS A 276 -0.83 -6.85 10.98
CA CYS A 276 -0.61 -6.56 9.55
C CYS A 276 -0.69 -7.84 8.70
N LEU A 277 -0.02 -8.92 9.11
CA LEU A 277 -0.08 -10.21 8.42
C LEU A 277 -1.49 -10.79 8.38
N LEU A 278 -2.24 -10.68 9.48
CA LEU A 278 -3.62 -11.12 9.55
C LEU A 278 -4.50 -10.31 8.60
N LEU A 279 -4.39 -8.98 8.60
CA LEU A 279 -5.13 -8.10 7.69
C LEU A 279 -4.76 -8.36 6.23
N ASP A 280 -3.49 -8.60 5.91
CA ASP A 280 -3.04 -8.94 4.56
C ASP A 280 -3.71 -10.25 4.09
N ALA A 281 -3.73 -11.28 4.94
CA ALA A 281 -4.38 -12.55 4.65
C ALA A 281 -5.90 -12.41 4.45
N MET A 282 -6.58 -11.67 5.33
CA MET A 282 -8.02 -11.42 5.24
C MET A 282 -8.37 -10.61 3.99
N THR A 283 -7.57 -9.60 3.66
CA THR A 283 -7.74 -8.81 2.44
C THR A 283 -7.57 -9.66 1.19
N ALA A 284 -6.56 -10.54 1.17
CA ALA A 284 -6.34 -11.47 0.07
C ALA A 284 -7.54 -12.43 -0.09
N LEU A 285 -8.09 -12.95 1.01
CA LEU A 285 -9.29 -13.77 1.00
C LEU A 285 -10.51 -13.02 0.44
N CYS A 286 -10.73 -11.76 0.86
CA CYS A 286 -11.81 -10.93 0.32
C CYS A 286 -11.67 -10.78 -1.21
N ILE A 287 -10.47 -10.50 -1.72
CA ILE A 287 -10.26 -10.37 -3.18
C ILE A 287 -10.56 -11.70 -3.90
N VAL A 288 -10.06 -12.82 -3.37
CA VAL A 288 -10.21 -14.15 -4.01
C VAL A 288 -11.68 -14.58 -4.04
N LEU A 289 -12.43 -14.32 -2.96
CA LEU A 289 -13.85 -14.66 -2.89
C LEU A 289 -14.71 -13.73 -3.75
N SER A 290 -14.39 -12.43 -3.80
CA SER A 290 -15.15 -11.48 -4.63
C SER A 290 -14.90 -11.64 -6.13
N TYR A 291 -13.71 -12.09 -6.54
CA TYR A 291 -13.35 -12.24 -7.94
C TYR A 291 -12.79 -13.65 -8.25
N PRO A 292 -13.64 -14.68 -8.25
CA PRO A 292 -13.19 -16.06 -8.46
C PRO A 292 -12.60 -16.28 -9.85
N HIS A 293 -12.99 -15.50 -10.85
CA HIS A 293 -12.42 -15.54 -12.20
C HIS A 293 -10.98 -15.00 -12.28
N LEU A 294 -10.55 -14.20 -11.29
CA LEU A 294 -9.14 -13.78 -11.16
C LEU A 294 -8.26 -14.90 -10.57
N ASN A 295 -8.85 -16.01 -10.09
CA ASN A 295 -8.15 -17.23 -9.67
C ASN A 295 -7.63 -18.04 -10.88
N THR A 296 -6.85 -17.37 -11.71
CA THR A 296 -6.18 -17.95 -12.87
C THR A 296 -4.95 -18.76 -12.44
N TRP A 297 -4.46 -19.63 -13.32
CA TRP A 297 -3.21 -20.37 -13.11
C TRP A 297 -2.02 -19.45 -12.80
N LEU A 298 -1.96 -18.26 -13.42
CA LEU A 298 -0.92 -17.26 -13.16
C LEU A 298 -0.94 -16.76 -11.70
N LEU A 299 -2.11 -16.59 -11.11
CA LEU A 299 -2.22 -16.20 -9.71
C LEU A 299 -1.71 -17.32 -8.80
N ARG A 300 -2.08 -18.57 -9.10
CA ARG A 300 -1.61 -19.74 -8.34
C ARG A 300 -0.10 -19.88 -8.42
N ILE A 301 0.48 -19.69 -9.61
CA ILE A 301 1.94 -19.69 -9.82
C ILE A 301 2.60 -18.56 -9.04
N ALA A 302 2.06 -17.34 -9.09
CA ALA A 302 2.59 -16.21 -8.33
C ALA A 302 2.54 -16.46 -6.81
N VAL A 303 1.44 -17.01 -6.30
CA VAL A 303 1.30 -17.37 -4.88
C VAL A 303 2.29 -18.46 -4.50
N VAL A 304 2.42 -19.51 -5.31
CA VAL A 304 3.40 -20.58 -5.09
C VAL A 304 4.82 -20.04 -5.15
N ALA A 305 5.13 -19.12 -6.06
CA ALA A 305 6.44 -18.47 -6.15
C ALA A 305 6.74 -17.63 -4.90
N VAL A 306 5.78 -16.86 -4.39
CA VAL A 306 5.97 -16.11 -3.13
C VAL A 306 6.15 -17.05 -1.95
N ILE A 307 5.38 -18.14 -1.86
CA ILE A 307 5.56 -19.16 -0.81
C ILE A 307 6.94 -19.83 -0.95
N ALA A 308 7.36 -20.17 -2.16
CA ALA A 308 8.67 -20.75 -2.42
C ALA A 308 9.80 -19.78 -2.02
N CYS A 309 9.70 -18.49 -2.34
CA CYS A 309 10.63 -17.46 -1.89
C CYS A 309 10.61 -17.30 -0.36
N ALA A 310 9.44 -17.42 0.29
CA ALA A 310 9.31 -17.37 1.74
C ALA A 310 9.96 -18.57 2.43
N VAL A 311 9.81 -19.78 1.86
CA VAL A 311 10.44 -21.02 2.33
C VAL A 311 11.95 -20.97 2.07
N ALA A 312 12.37 -20.52 0.89
CA ALA A 312 13.78 -20.34 0.53
C ALA A 312 14.46 -19.32 1.46
N ALA A 313 13.76 -18.24 1.85
CA ALA A 313 14.23 -17.28 2.84
C ALA A 313 14.36 -17.84 4.27
N GLN A 314 13.86 -19.05 4.57
CA GLN A 314 14.14 -19.75 5.82
C GLN A 314 15.49 -20.49 5.78
N HIS A 315 16.04 -20.72 4.59
CA HIS A 315 17.33 -21.39 4.41
C HIS A 315 18.47 -20.37 4.55
N SER A 316 19.41 -20.59 5.50
CA SER A 316 20.45 -19.61 5.86
C SER A 316 21.20 -18.97 4.68
N PRO A 317 21.72 -19.73 3.68
CA PRO A 317 22.52 -19.12 2.62
C PRO A 317 21.69 -18.25 1.68
N VAL A 318 20.44 -18.62 1.42
CA VAL A 318 19.53 -17.85 0.56
C VAL A 318 18.99 -16.63 1.32
N ARG A 319 18.74 -16.79 2.62
CA ARG A 319 18.35 -15.70 3.51
C ARG A 319 19.40 -14.61 3.57
N GLU A 320 20.67 -14.97 3.67
CA GLU A 320 21.78 -14.00 3.69
C GLU A 320 21.81 -13.17 2.40
N ILE A 321 21.74 -13.82 1.23
CA ILE A 321 21.63 -13.12 -0.05
C ILE A 321 20.46 -12.13 -0.05
N TYR A 322 19.26 -12.53 0.37
CA TYR A 322 18.13 -11.59 0.43
C TYR A 322 18.32 -10.46 1.44
N LEU A 323 18.99 -10.72 2.56
CA LEU A 323 19.23 -9.73 3.58
C LEU A 323 20.31 -8.73 3.19
N ASP A 324 21.23 -9.10 2.31
CA ASP A 324 22.24 -8.20 1.75
C ASP A 324 21.56 -7.22 0.78
N TRP A 325 20.68 -7.73 -0.10
CA TRP A 325 19.85 -6.87 -0.96
C TRP A 325 18.94 -5.90 -0.20
N LEU A 326 18.49 -6.31 0.99
CA LEU A 326 17.63 -5.51 1.86
C LEU A 326 18.42 -4.72 2.91
N GLU A 327 19.74 -4.87 3.01
CA GLU A 327 20.61 -4.24 4.01
C GLU A 327 20.44 -2.72 4.12
N PRO A 328 20.22 -1.95 3.02
CA PRO A 328 19.97 -0.51 3.11
C PRO A 328 18.71 -0.13 3.90
N ILE A 329 17.81 -1.09 4.12
CA ILE A 329 16.58 -0.96 4.93
C ILE A 329 16.73 -1.71 6.26
N PHE A 330 17.56 -2.75 6.31
CA PHE A 330 17.84 -3.60 7.48
C PHE A 330 19.18 -3.24 8.12
N VAL A 331 19.16 -2.28 9.04
CA VAL A 331 20.34 -1.85 9.80
C VAL A 331 20.58 -2.77 10.99
N ILE A 332 21.83 -3.09 11.31
CA ILE A 332 22.18 -3.86 12.51
C ILE A 332 21.70 -3.11 13.77
N ARG A 333 21.13 -3.84 14.73
CA ARG A 333 20.36 -3.32 15.87
C ARG A 333 21.05 -2.13 16.58
N SER A 334 20.43 -0.96 16.52
CA SER A 334 20.70 0.15 17.45
C SER A 334 19.55 0.20 18.47
N ASP A 335 19.79 -0.36 19.65
CA ASP A 335 19.13 -0.06 20.91
C ASP A 335 17.60 0.13 20.98
N SER A 336 16.93 -0.85 21.59
CA SER A 336 15.50 -0.82 21.95
C SER A 336 15.13 0.22 23.02
N HIS A 337 16.11 0.84 23.68
CA HIS A 337 15.88 1.86 24.71
C HIS A 337 15.46 3.23 24.14
N LYS A 338 15.52 3.41 22.82
CA LYS A 338 15.18 4.68 22.14
C LYS A 338 13.68 4.85 21.81
N ARG A 339 12.82 3.91 22.21
CA ARG A 339 11.35 4.03 22.05
C ARG A 339 10.79 5.00 23.08
N LEU A 340 9.99 5.95 22.63
CA LEU A 340 9.27 6.88 23.51
C LEU A 340 7.91 6.26 23.91
N PRO A 341 7.70 5.92 25.19
CA PRO A 341 6.43 5.35 25.63
C PRO A 341 5.36 6.45 25.68
N HIS A 342 4.23 6.22 25.03
CA HIS A 342 3.04 7.07 25.16
C HIS A 342 1.78 6.22 25.23
N GLY A 343 1.12 6.20 26.39
CA GLY A 343 -0.02 5.31 26.67
C GLY A 343 -1.23 5.59 25.78
N GLN A 344 -1.57 6.86 25.54
CA GLN A 344 -2.72 7.24 24.71
C GLN A 344 -2.55 6.78 23.26
N ARG A 345 -1.34 6.90 22.71
CA ARG A 345 -1.02 6.40 21.36
C ARG A 345 -1.20 4.90 21.28
N GLN A 346 -0.63 4.16 22.22
CA GLN A 346 -0.70 2.70 22.19
C GLN A 346 -2.14 2.21 22.32
N LEU A 347 -2.95 2.87 23.16
CA LEU A 347 -4.38 2.58 23.28
C LEU A 347 -5.11 2.81 21.95
N LEU A 348 -4.91 3.96 21.30
CA LEU A 348 -5.56 4.27 20.03
C LEU A 348 -5.12 3.34 18.89
N ARG A 349 -3.84 2.95 18.85
CA ARG A 349 -3.34 1.93 17.90
C ARG A 349 -4.00 0.58 18.14
N GLN A 350 -4.10 0.13 19.39
CA GLN A 350 -4.77 -1.13 19.73
C GLN A 350 -6.25 -1.09 19.34
N ILE A 351 -6.95 0.01 19.61
CA ILE A 351 -8.34 0.19 19.18
C ILE A 351 -8.44 0.12 17.65
N ALA A 352 -7.54 0.79 16.93
CA ALA A 352 -7.52 0.75 15.47
C ALA A 352 -7.24 -0.66 14.93
N TRP A 353 -6.32 -1.41 15.53
CA TRP A 353 -6.04 -2.80 15.16
C TRP A 353 -7.27 -3.70 15.35
N VAL A 354 -7.89 -3.64 16.53
CA VAL A 354 -9.09 -4.43 16.84
C VAL A 354 -10.23 -4.05 15.91
N ALA A 355 -10.48 -2.74 15.70
CA ALA A 355 -11.53 -2.28 14.81
C ALA A 355 -11.28 -2.66 13.34
N SER A 356 -10.02 -2.65 12.90
CA SER A 356 -9.63 -3.06 11.54
C SER A 356 -9.86 -4.55 11.31
N ILE A 357 -9.50 -5.39 12.30
CA ILE A 357 -9.75 -6.83 12.23
C ILE A 357 -11.27 -7.09 12.22
N LEU A 358 -12.03 -6.43 13.09
CA LEU A 358 -13.50 -6.55 13.10
C LEU A 358 -14.11 -6.14 11.76
N CYS A 359 -13.67 -5.01 11.19
CA CYS A 359 -14.09 -4.57 9.86
C CYS A 359 -13.79 -5.63 8.79
N ALA A 360 -12.58 -6.18 8.79
CA ALA A 360 -12.17 -7.24 7.87
C ALA A 360 -13.01 -8.52 8.05
N THR A 361 -13.30 -8.91 9.29
CA THR A 361 -14.10 -10.11 9.60
C THR A 361 -15.54 -9.93 9.12
N VAL A 362 -16.13 -8.77 9.37
CA VAL A 362 -17.51 -8.46 8.95
C VAL A 362 -17.63 -8.44 7.43
N ALA A 363 -16.69 -7.81 6.73
CA ALA A 363 -16.68 -7.81 5.27
C ALA A 363 -16.48 -9.22 4.70
N LEU A 364 -15.54 -9.99 5.25
CA LEU A 364 -15.28 -11.36 4.82
C LEU A 364 -16.49 -12.28 5.07
N TRP A 365 -17.15 -12.13 6.21
CA TRP A 365 -18.38 -12.84 6.55
C TRP A 365 -19.48 -12.58 5.52
N ASP A 366 -19.69 -11.30 5.17
CA ASP A 366 -20.72 -10.91 4.21
C ASP A 366 -20.44 -11.46 2.81
N ILE A 367 -19.19 -11.33 2.34
CA ILE A 367 -18.73 -11.85 1.05
C ILE A 367 -18.81 -13.38 0.99
N ALA A 368 -18.47 -14.07 2.09
CA ALA A 368 -18.48 -15.54 2.15
C ALA A 368 -19.91 -16.11 2.13
N LEU A 369 -20.87 -15.43 2.75
CA LEU A 369 -22.27 -15.86 2.78
C LEU A 369 -23.03 -15.53 1.49
N HIS A 370 -22.62 -14.47 0.78
CA HIS A 370 -23.26 -14.02 -0.45
C HIS A 370 -22.24 -13.94 -1.60
N PRO A 371 -21.66 -15.08 -2.02
CA PRO A 371 -20.64 -15.09 -3.06
C PRO A 371 -21.22 -14.65 -4.40
N LEU A 372 -20.55 -13.70 -5.05
CA LEU A 372 -20.92 -13.12 -6.35
C LEU A 372 -21.15 -14.18 -7.46
N ALA A 373 -20.53 -15.35 -7.34
CA ALA A 373 -20.71 -16.48 -8.26
C ALA A 373 -22.16 -17.00 -8.33
N ALA A 374 -22.92 -16.94 -7.23
CA ALA A 374 -24.32 -17.38 -7.22
C ALA A 374 -25.25 -16.42 -7.98
N ALA A 375 -24.87 -15.14 -8.11
CA ALA A 375 -25.60 -14.14 -8.88
C ALA A 375 -25.29 -14.22 -10.39
N GLN A 376 -24.04 -14.50 -10.76
CA GLN A 376 -23.64 -14.65 -12.18
C GLN A 376 -24.19 -15.94 -12.82
N GLY A 377 -24.34 -17.04 -12.06
CA GLY A 377 -24.98 -18.27 -12.55
C GLY A 377 -26.48 -18.09 -12.84
N LYS A 378 -27.21 -17.38 -11.98
CA LYS A 378 -28.65 -17.10 -12.18
C LYS A 378 -28.93 -16.11 -13.31
N GLY A 379 -28.07 -15.11 -13.50
CA GLY A 379 -28.19 -14.15 -14.61
C GLY A 379 -27.94 -14.77 -15.99
N ALA A 380 -27.06 -15.77 -16.07
CA ALA A 380 -26.81 -16.51 -17.31
C ALA A 380 -27.96 -17.49 -17.65
N GLU A 381 -28.58 -18.12 -16.65
CA GLU A 381 -29.75 -18.98 -16.87
C GLU A 381 -31.00 -18.20 -17.29
N THR A 382 -31.26 -17.01 -16.71
CA THR A 382 -32.38 -16.16 -17.11
C THR A 382 -32.17 -15.48 -18.47
N ALA A 383 -30.94 -15.04 -18.79
CA ALA A 383 -30.62 -14.53 -20.12
C ALA A 383 -30.66 -15.63 -21.20
N GLY A 384 -30.24 -16.85 -20.87
CA GLY A 384 -30.32 -18.01 -21.77
C GLY A 384 -31.75 -18.53 -22.01
N GLN A 385 -32.69 -18.25 -21.10
CA GLN A 385 -34.11 -18.53 -21.29
C GLN A 385 -34.82 -17.45 -22.11
N ALA A 386 -34.46 -16.17 -21.94
CA ALA A 386 -35.04 -15.07 -22.72
C ALA A 386 -34.68 -15.16 -24.22
N ILE A 387 -33.50 -15.68 -24.56
CA ILE A 387 -33.04 -15.84 -25.96
C ILE A 387 -33.69 -17.08 -26.65
N LYS A 388 -34.36 -17.96 -25.91
CA LYS A 388 -35.04 -19.14 -26.47
C LYS A 388 -36.55 -18.98 -26.67
N THR A 389 -37.11 -17.82 -26.32
CA THR A 389 -38.55 -17.54 -26.39
C THR A 389 -38.93 -16.35 -27.27
N GLU A 390 -38.04 -15.93 -28.18
CA GLU A 390 -38.38 -15.03 -29.30
C GLU A 390 -38.30 -15.75 -30.64
#